data_AF-A0A3C2BW77-F1
#
_entry.id   AF-A0A3C2BW77-F1
#
_cell.length_a   1.000
_cell.length_b   1.000
_cell.length_c   1.000
_cell.angle_alpha   90.00
_cell.angle_beta   90.00
_cell.angle_gamma   90.00
#
_symmetry.space_group_name_H-M   'P 1'
#
loop_
_entity.id
_entity.type
_entity.pdbx_description
1 polymer ?
#
loop_
_entity_poly.entity_id
_entity_poly.type
_entity_poly.pdbx_seq_one_letter_code
_entity_poly.pdbx_strand_id
1 'polypeptide(L)' 'PVVNRDAVEKAIKITSSAGQAGAFHWFSDTMVRYRPEAFWAANSTVTMDMQLFGVDLGNGQIANFNKKVSVHFGDKKVA' A
#
# COMPACT_ATOMS: atom_id res chain seq x y z
N PRO A 1 12.66 -11.83 -4.63
CA PRO A 1 12.57 -10.42 -5.09
C PRO A 1 11.34 -10.30 -5.97
N VAL A 2 10.56 -9.24 -5.82
CA VAL A 2 9.40 -8.96 -6.68
C VAL A 2 9.92 -8.38 -7.99
N VAL A 3 9.82 -9.17 -9.04
CA VAL A 3 10.17 -8.76 -10.41
C VAL A 3 8.98 -8.05 -11.05
N ASN A 4 7.76 -8.57 -10.83
CA ASN A 4 6.53 -7.99 -11.37
C ASN A 4 5.90 -7.00 -10.38
N ARG A 5 6.55 -5.84 -10.24
CA ARG A 5 6.11 -4.78 -9.32
C ARG A 5 4.75 -4.20 -9.71
N ASP A 6 4.50 -4.05 -11.00
CA ASP A 6 3.23 -3.53 -11.54
C ASP A 6 2.03 -4.41 -11.17
N ALA A 7 2.19 -5.74 -11.19
CA ALA A 7 1.12 -6.64 -10.79
C ALA A 7 0.80 -6.51 -9.30
N VAL A 8 1.82 -6.33 -8.46
CA VAL A 8 1.65 -6.08 -7.02
C VAL A 8 0.95 -4.75 -6.79
N GLU A 9 1.39 -3.67 -7.43
CA GLU A 9 0.76 -2.34 -7.26
C GLU A 9 -0.70 -2.32 -7.71
N LYS A 10 -1.03 -2.99 -8.83
CA LYS A 10 -2.42 -3.11 -9.32
C LYS A 10 -3.32 -3.94 -8.39
N ALA A 11 -2.75 -4.91 -7.69
CA ALA A 11 -3.47 -5.77 -6.76
C ALA A 11 -3.70 -5.11 -5.38
N ILE A 12 -3.09 -3.95 -5.12
CA ILE A 12 -3.24 -3.22 -3.87
C ILE A 12 -4.12 -2.00 -4.09
N LYS A 13 -5.32 -2.02 -3.51
CA LYS A 13 -6.24 -0.87 -3.52
C LYS A 13 -6.10 -0.09 -2.21
N ILE A 14 -5.79 1.19 -2.30
CA ILE A 14 -5.65 2.07 -1.14
C ILE A 14 -6.68 3.18 -1.23
N THR A 15 -7.42 3.39 -0.15
CA THR A 15 -8.42 4.46 -0.02
C THR A 15 -8.18 5.25 1.25
N SER A 16 -8.36 6.57 1.18
CA SER A 16 -8.27 7.48 2.31
C SER A 16 -9.62 8.18 2.50
N SER A 17 -10.10 8.26 3.75
CA SER A 17 -11.32 9.01 4.07
C SER A 17 -11.17 10.51 3.83
N ALA A 18 -9.94 11.02 3.79
CA ALA A 18 -9.63 12.43 3.49
C ALA A 18 -9.43 12.69 1.98
N GLY A 19 -9.60 11.67 1.13
CA GLY A 19 -9.42 11.81 -0.33
C GLY A 19 -7.97 11.98 -0.79
N GLN A 20 -6.99 11.89 0.13
CA GLN A 20 -5.58 12.01 -0.20
C GLN A 20 -5.12 10.83 -1.06
N ALA A 21 -4.64 11.14 -2.27
CA ALA A 21 -3.93 10.20 -3.11
C ALA A 21 -2.45 10.11 -2.70
N GLY A 22 -1.89 8.92 -2.84
CA GLY A 22 -0.47 8.66 -2.69
C GLY A 22 0.11 7.88 -3.86
N ALA A 23 1.40 7.62 -3.76
CA ALA A 23 2.15 6.84 -4.74
C ALA A 23 2.92 5.70 -4.07
N PHE A 24 3.13 4.63 -4.82
CA PHE A 24 4.01 3.54 -4.42
C PHE A 24 5.47 3.93 -4.60
N HIS A 25 6.31 3.44 -3.70
CA HIS A 25 7.77 3.54 -3.81
C HIS A 25 8.42 2.26 -3.30
N TRP A 26 9.26 1.66 -4.13
CA TRP A 26 10.03 0.46 -3.80
C TRP A 26 11.37 0.86 -3.20
N PHE A 27 11.54 0.56 -1.91
CA PHE A 27 12.81 0.77 -1.19
C PHE A 27 13.80 -0.36 -1.44
N SER A 28 13.31 -1.55 -1.79
CA SER A 28 14.09 -2.72 -2.15
C SER A 28 13.25 -3.64 -3.04
N ASP A 29 13.84 -4.74 -3.51
CA ASP A 29 13.10 -5.77 -4.25
C ASP A 29 12.08 -6.54 -3.40
N THR A 30 11.95 -6.23 -2.11
CA THR A 30 11.02 -6.91 -1.19
C THR A 30 10.18 -5.94 -0.37
N MET A 31 10.41 -4.62 -0.48
CA MET A 31 9.73 -3.62 0.33
C MET A 31 9.19 -2.48 -0.53
N VAL A 32 7.87 -2.40 -0.64
CA VAL A 32 7.14 -1.27 -1.18
C VAL A 32 6.46 -0.49 -0.05
N ARG A 33 6.41 0.84 -0.18
CA ARG A 33 5.60 1.71 0.68
C ARG A 33 4.67 2.57 -0.16
N TYR A 34 3.54 2.95 0.43
CA TYR A 34 2.61 3.90 -0.15
C TYR A 34 2.48 5.10 0.77
N ARG A 35 2.62 6.30 0.22
CA ARG A 35 2.42 7.55 0.99
C ARG A 35 1.85 8.67 0.11
N PRO A 36 1.09 9.61 0.68
CA PRO A 36 0.74 10.86 0.03
C PRO A 36 1.96 11.79 -0.03
N GLU A 37 1.85 12.85 -0.82
CA GLU A 37 2.88 13.89 -0.93
C GLU A 37 3.16 14.53 0.45
N ALA A 38 2.11 15.04 1.07
CA ALA A 38 2.11 15.59 2.42
C ALA A 38 1.84 14.51 3.49
N PHE A 39 1.89 14.90 4.77
CA PHE A 39 1.41 14.03 5.86
C PHE A 39 -0.07 13.67 5.69
N TRP A 40 -0.45 12.50 6.18
CA TRP A 40 -1.86 12.11 6.28
C TRP A 40 -2.63 13.12 7.11
N ALA A 41 -3.86 13.41 6.69
CA ALA A 41 -4.76 14.29 7.40
C ALA A 41 -5.06 13.71 8.80
N ALA A 42 -5.12 14.59 9.80
CA ALA A 42 -5.53 14.19 11.14
C ALA A 42 -6.96 13.63 11.12
N ASN A 43 -7.24 12.69 12.01
CA ASN A 43 -8.54 12.02 12.13
C ASN A 43 -9.02 11.37 10.82
N SER A 44 -8.08 10.97 9.96
CA SER A 44 -8.37 10.25 8.72
C SER A 44 -8.16 8.75 8.89
N THR A 45 -8.88 7.97 8.10
CA THR A 45 -8.72 6.52 8.04
C THR A 45 -8.23 6.13 6.66
N VAL A 46 -7.13 5.40 6.61
CA VAL A 46 -6.59 4.82 5.37
C VAL A 46 -6.82 3.31 5.40
N THR A 47 -7.43 2.79 4.34
CA THR A 47 -7.63 1.36 4.16
C THR A 47 -6.77 0.87 3.01
N MET A 48 -5.96 -0.13 3.29
CA MET A 48 -5.13 -0.86 2.33
C MET A 48 -5.74 -2.24 2.14
N ASP A 49 -6.26 -2.50 0.95
CA ASP A 49 -6.84 -3.78 0.55
C ASP A 49 -5.88 -4.46 -0.44
N MET A 50 -5.13 -5.45 0.05
CA MET A 50 -4.10 -6.17 -0.70
C MET A 50 -4.67 -7.51 -1.16
N GLN A 51 -5.04 -7.59 -2.45
CA GLN A 51 -5.58 -8.78 -3.08
C GLN A 51 -4.46 -9.54 -3.80
N LEU A 52 -3.45 -9.98 -3.05
CA LEU A 52 -2.22 -10.56 -3.60
C LEU A 52 -2.32 -12.07 -3.87
N PHE A 53 -3.35 -12.76 -3.41
CA PHE A 53 -3.50 -14.19 -3.64
C PHE A 53 -3.61 -14.50 -5.14
N GLY A 54 -2.72 -15.36 -5.64
CA GLY A 54 -2.68 -15.71 -7.06
C GLY A 54 -1.94 -14.69 -7.94
N VAL A 55 -1.43 -13.60 -7.38
CA VAL A 55 -0.64 -12.62 -8.13
C VAL A 55 0.75 -13.18 -8.40
N ASP A 56 1.17 -13.14 -9.66
CA ASP A 56 2.53 -13.47 -10.06
C ASP A 56 3.49 -12.32 -9.73
N LEU A 57 4.38 -12.58 -8.77
CA LEU A 57 5.46 -11.68 -8.35
C LEU A 57 6.67 -11.73 -9.31
N GLY A 58 6.63 -12.64 -10.29
CA GLY A 58 7.66 -12.92 -11.28
C GLY A 58 8.51 -14.15 -10.94
N ASN A 59 9.18 -14.70 -11.95
CA ASN A 59 9.97 -15.94 -11.86
C ASN A 59 9.20 -17.13 -11.26
N GLY A 60 7.89 -17.22 -11.52
CA GLY A 60 7.02 -18.29 -11.01
C GLY A 60 6.67 -18.17 -9.53
N GLN A 61 6.99 -17.05 -8.87
CA GLN A 61 6.61 -16.80 -7.48
C GLN A 61 5.17 -16.28 -7.43
N ILE A 62 4.27 -17.11 -6.90
CA ILE A 62 2.86 -16.74 -6.72
C ILE A 62 2.62 -16.34 -5.27
N ALA A 63 2.04 -15.16 -5.05
CA ALA A 63 1.63 -14.74 -3.73
C ALA A 63 0.45 -15.57 -3.21
N ASN A 64 0.47 -15.89 -1.92
CA ASN A 64 -0.45 -16.85 -1.30
C ASN A 64 -1.35 -16.22 -0.21
N PHE A 65 -1.49 -14.90 -0.20
CA PHE A 65 -2.27 -14.22 0.83
C PHE A 65 -3.05 -13.04 0.28
N ASN A 66 -4.22 -12.80 0.87
CA ASN A 66 -4.91 -11.52 0.83
C ASN A 66 -4.83 -10.90 2.21
N LYS A 67 -4.73 -9.57 2.27
CA LYS A 67 -4.69 -8.87 3.55
C LYS A 67 -5.33 -7.50 3.42
N LYS A 68 -6.23 -7.20 4.36
CA LYS A 68 -6.83 -5.88 4.49
C LYS A 68 -6.41 -5.25 5.81
N VAL A 69 -5.96 -4.00 5.75
CA VAL A 69 -5.49 -3.25 6.90
C VAL A 69 -6.14 -1.87 6.86
N SER A 70 -6.75 -1.48 7.98
CA SER A 70 -7.24 -0.12 8.17
C SER A 70 -6.44 0.54 9.28
N VAL A 71 -5.93 1.73 9.00
CA VAL A 71 -5.14 2.54 9.94
C VAL A 71 -5.88 3.85 10.16
N HIS A 72 -6.12 4.18 11.42
CA HIS A 72 -6.65 5.47 11.82
C HIS A 72 -5.50 6.39 12.22
N PHE A 73 -5.41 7.55 11.59
CA PHE A 73 -4.46 8.60 11.91
C PHE A 73 -5.09 9.55 12.92
N GLY A 74 -4.48 9.66 14.09
CA GLY A 74 -4.92 10.57 15.15
C GLY A 74 -4.50 12.02 14.90
N ASP A 75 -4.33 12.77 15.98
CA ASP A 75 -3.99 14.19 15.93
C ASP A 75 -2.68 14.45 15.16
N LYS A 76 -2.68 15.55 14.40
CA LYS A 76 -1.46 16.05 13.76
C LYS A 76 -0.48 16.49 14.87
N LYS A 77 0.65 15.81 14.97
CA LYS A 77 1.78 16.18 15.82
C LYS A 77 3.03 16.30 14.96
N VAL A 78 3.58 17.50 14.88
CA VAL A 78 4.86 17.81 14.23
C VAL A 78 5.61 18.67 15.23
N ALA A 79 6.79 18.21 15.66
CA ALA A 79 7.67 18.92 16.57
C ALA A 79 8.69 19.76 15.79
#